data_AF-A0A916F648-F1
#
_entry.id   AF-A0A916F648-F1
#
_cell.length_a   1.000
_cell.length_b   1.000
_cell.length_c   1.000
_cell.angle_alpha   90.00
_cell.angle_beta   90.00
_cell.angle_gamma   90.00
#
_symmetry.space_group_name_H-M   'P 1'
#
loop_
_entity.id
_entity.type
_entity.pdbx_description
1 polymer ?
#
loop_
_entity_poly.entity_id
_entity_poly.type
_entity_poly.pdbx_seq_one_letter_code
_entity_poly.pdbx_strand_id
1 'polypeptide(L)' 'MEQVKILFVCMGNICRSPTAHGVFQTLIETQGLATAIRVDSAGTHS' A
#
# COMPACT_ATOMS: atom_id res chain seq x y z
N MET A 1 -16.94 -4.16 -10.35
CA MET A 1 -16.04 -3.00 -10.43
C MET A 1 -14.62 -3.51 -10.37
N GLU A 2 -13.72 -2.95 -11.19
CA GLU A 2 -12.31 -3.34 -11.17
C GLU A 2 -11.63 -2.76 -9.93
N GLN A 3 -10.82 -3.57 -9.25
CA GLN A 3 -10.14 -3.19 -8.01
C GLN A 3 -8.95 -2.29 -8.32
N VAL A 4 -8.86 -1.13 -7.67
CA VAL A 4 -7.70 -0.23 -7.79
C VAL A 4 -6.51 -0.84 -7.05
N LYS A 5 -5.35 -0.88 -7.71
CA LYS A 5 -4.11 -1.45 -7.14
C LYS A 5 -3.06 -0.36 -6.97
N ILE A 6 -2.54 -0.23 -5.75
CA ILE A 6 -1.53 0.78 -5.39
C ILE A 6 -0.27 0.07 -4.89
N LEU A 7 0.89 0.46 -5.43
CA LEU A 7 2.20 -0.03 -4.98
C LEU A 7 3.01 1.15 -4.45
N PHE A 8 3.32 1.14 -3.15
CA PHE A 8 4.24 2.11 -2.56
C PHE A 8 5.69 1.68 -2.80
N VAL A 9 6.52 2.57 -3.32
CA VAL A 9 7.92 2.25 -3.65
C VAL A 9 8.87 3.21 -2.95
N CYS A 10 9.92 2.65 -2.34
CA CYS A 10 11.09 3.41 -1.92
C CYS A 10 12.37 2.64 -2.31
N MET A 11 13.55 3.12 -1.91
CA MET A 11 14.80 2.45 -2.29
C MET A 11 14.89 1.01 -1.76
N GLY A 12 14.74 0.82 -0.44
CA GLY A 12 15.05 -0.46 0.21
C GLY A 12 13.87 -1.22 0.83
N ASN A 13 12.63 -0.76 0.64
CA ASN A 13 11.42 -1.37 1.22
C ASN A 13 11.44 -1.64 2.74
N ILE A 14 12.14 -0.83 3.53
CA ILE A 14 12.29 -1.04 4.99
C ILE A 14 11.84 0.15 5.87
N CYS A 15 11.67 1.33 5.28
CA CYS A 15 11.28 2.52 6.03
C CYS A 15 10.04 3.16 5.42
N ARG A 16 10.18 3.86 4.29
CA ARG A 16 9.11 4.71 3.73
C ARG A 16 7.93 3.93 3.15
N SER A 17 8.18 2.96 2.26
CA SER A 17 7.10 2.22 1.60
C SER A 17 6.33 1.26 2.52
N PRO A 18 6.95 0.53 3.49
CA PRO A 18 6.17 -0.27 4.43
C PRO A 18 5.31 0.59 5.37
N THR A 19 5.81 1.75 5.80
CA THR A 19 5.01 2.69 6.58
C THR A 19 3.81 3.21 5.79
N ALA A 20 4.03 3.61 4.53
CA ALA A 20 2.92 4.05 3.67
C ALA A 20 1.88 2.94 3.45
N HIS A 21 2.32 1.69 3.23
CA HIS A 21 1.43 0.53 3.14
C HIS A 21 0.58 0.40 4.41
N GLY A 22 1.19 0.27 5.59
CA GLY A 22 0.45 0.03 6.84
C GLY A 22 -0.52 1.16 7.21
N VAL A 23 -0.10 2.42 7.01
CA VAL A 23 -0.99 3.58 7.24
C VAL A 23 -2.14 3.57 6.26
N PHE A 24 -1.89 3.39 4.97
CA PHE A 24 -2.92 3.42 3.94
C PHE A 24 -3.88 2.22 4.06
N GLN A 25 -3.36 1.04 4.43
CA GLN A 25 -4.18 -0.13 4.71
C GLN A 25 -5.18 0.14 5.84
N THR A 26 -4.72 0.74 6.94
CA THR A 26 -5.60 1.14 8.06
C THR A 26 -6.69 2.12 7.58
N LEU A 27 -6.34 3.07 6.72
CA LEU A 27 -7.31 4.04 6.17
C LEU A 27 -8.35 3.36 5.26
N ILE A 28 -7.96 2.45 4.36
CA ILE A 28 -8.94 1.77 3.49
C ILE A 28 -9.87 0.84 4.27
N GLU A 29 -9.38 0.21 5.33
CA GLU A 29 -10.19 -0.65 6.20
C GLU A 29 -11.20 0.20 7.00
N THR A 30 -10.74 1.29 7.62
CA THR A 30 -11.60 2.19 8.42
C THR A 30 -12.66 2.92 7.58
N GLN A 31 -12.39 3.16 6.29
CA GLN A 31 -13.34 3.79 5.36
C GLN A 31 -14.21 2.78 4.60
N GLY A 32 -14.09 1.47 4.87
CA GLY A 32 -14.88 0.44 4.20
C GLY A 32 -14.53 0.23 2.71
N LEU A 33 -13.33 0.64 2.29
CA LEU A 33 -12.87 0.58 0.90
C LEU A 33 -12.02 -0.66 0.57
N ALA A 34 -11.83 -1.58 1.53
CA ALA A 34 -10.96 -2.74 1.40
C ALA A 34 -11.36 -3.71 0.24
N THR A 35 -12.62 -3.69 -0.20
CA THR A 35 -13.07 -4.50 -1.35
C THR A 35 -12.76 -3.83 -2.70
N ALA A 36 -12.59 -2.51 -2.71
CA ALA A 36 -12.35 -1.72 -3.90
C ALA A 36 -10.86 -1.42 -4.14
N ILE A 37 -10.03 -1.47 -3.11
CA ILE A 37 -8.62 -1.06 -3.16
C ILE A 37 -7.71 -2.16 -2.59
N ARG A 38 -6.65 -2.49 -3.33
CA ARG A 38 -5.56 -3.37 -2.88
C ARG A 38 -4.24 -2.57 -2.83
N VAL A 39 -3.47 -2.76 -1.77
CA VAL A 39 -2.19 -2.09 -1.53
C VAL A 39 -1.05 -3.10 -1.37
N ASP A 40 0.15 -2.72 -1.79
CA ASP A 40 1.40 -3.43 -1.53
C ASP A 40 2.58 -2.44 -1.44
N SER A 41 3.78 -2.92 -1.09
CA SER A 41 5.01 -2.12 -1.03
C SER A 41 6.26 -2.85 -1.55
N ALA A 42 7.11 -2.15 -2.30
CA ALA A 42 8.33 -2.70 -2.88
C ALA A 42 9.54 -1.75 -2.78
N GLY A 43 10.73 -2.32 -3.01
CA GLY A 43 12.01 -1.62 -3.12
C GLY A 43 12.43 -1.49 -4.58
N THR A 44 13.09 -0.40 -4.95
CA THR A 44 13.75 -0.30 -6.28
C THR A 44 15.10 -1.02 -6.31
N HIS A 45 15.66 -1.34 -5.15
CA HIS A 45 16.90 -2.07 -5.00
C HIS A 45 16.64 -3.48 -4.46
N SER A 46 17.45 -4.42 -4.94
CA SER A 46 17.51 -5.83 -4.55
C SER A 46 18.60 -6.07 -3.52
#